data_AF-A0A946SLR4-F1
#
_entry.id   AF-A0A946SLR4-F1
#
_cell.length_a   1.000
_cell.length_b   1.000
_cell.length_c   1.000
_cell.angle_alpha   90.00
_cell.angle_beta   90.00
_cell.angle_gamma   90.00
#
_symmetry.space_group_name_H-M   'P 1'
#
loop_
_entity.id
_entity.type
_entity.pdbx_description
1 polymer ?
#
loop_
_entity_poly.entity_id
_entity_poly.type
_entity_poly.pdbx_seq_one_letter_code
_entity_poly.pdbx_strand_id
1 'polypeptide(L)'
;MSSANPDFWEIPVEPYKLDAFSTERALWRPRPVAPSPKVSQQRKMIATLRKLVDKELTDRQRECVRLYFFEGRTQQEVAESLGICRRVVSQHLFGIRRNGRQVGGALNRIKKLCKRYGLQMTA
;
A
#
# COMPACT_ATOMS: atom_id res chain seq x y z
N MET A 1 -61.08 -11.24 4.04
CA MET A 1 -60.39 -11.03 5.32
C MET A 1 -59.32 -12.10 5.42
N SER A 2 -58.05 -11.73 5.27
CA SER A 2 -56.93 -12.67 5.24
C SER A 2 -56.74 -13.29 6.63
N SER A 3 -56.83 -14.62 6.73
CA SER A 3 -56.59 -15.38 7.96
C SER A 3 -55.12 -15.29 8.35
N ALA A 4 -54.83 -14.87 9.58
CA ALA A 4 -53.45 -14.78 10.09
C ALA A 4 -52.76 -16.16 10.06
N ASN A 5 -51.60 -16.24 9.42
CA ASN A 5 -50.78 -17.45 9.35
C ASN A 5 -49.98 -17.60 10.66
N PRO A 6 -50.17 -18.68 11.45
CA PRO A 6 -49.48 -18.86 12.72
C PRO A 6 -47.96 -19.05 12.60
N ASP A 7 -47.45 -19.43 11.43
CA ASP A 7 -46.02 -19.59 11.16
C ASP A 7 -45.31 -18.25 10.91
N PHE A 8 -46.07 -17.17 10.73
CA PHE A 8 -45.54 -15.86 10.38
C PHE A 8 -46.12 -14.77 11.26
N TRP A 9 -45.28 -14.20 12.12
CA TRP A 9 -45.67 -13.10 12.99
C TRP A 9 -45.29 -11.78 12.34
N GLU A 10 -46.29 -11.04 11.87
CA GLU A 10 -46.10 -9.67 11.44
C GLU A 10 -45.90 -8.79 12.68
N ILE A 11 -44.76 -8.09 12.74
CA ILE A 11 -44.48 -7.12 13.78
C ILE A 11 -44.68 -5.72 13.17
N PRO A 12 -45.82 -5.06 13.42
CA PRO A 12 -46.08 -3.74 12.86
C PRO A 12 -45.16 -2.73 13.56
N VAL A 13 -44.19 -2.21 12.81
CA VAL A 13 -43.28 -1.16 13.26
C VAL A 13 -43.31 -0.02 12.26
N GLU A 14 -43.56 1.18 12.77
CA GLU A 14 -43.48 2.42 11.99
C GLU A 14 -42.08 2.60 11.39
N PRO A 15 -41.94 2.88 10.08
CA PRO A 15 -40.64 2.93 9.40
C PRO A 15 -39.62 3.85 10.09
N TYR A 16 -40.06 5.02 10.59
CA TYR A 16 -39.18 5.98 11.25
C TYR A 16 -38.54 5.46 12.54
N LYS A 17 -39.14 4.45 13.20
CA LYS A 17 -38.55 3.84 14.39
C LYS A 17 -37.34 2.99 14.05
N LEU A 18 -37.29 2.43 12.83
CA LEU A 18 -36.13 1.70 12.34
C LEU A 18 -34.96 2.65 12.04
N ASP A 19 -35.26 3.83 11.51
CA ASP A 19 -34.26 4.86 11.20
C ASP A 19 -33.62 5.49 12.45
N ALA A 20 -34.32 5.43 13.59
CA ALA A 20 -33.80 5.92 14.87
C ALA A 20 -32.69 5.03 15.47
N PHE A 21 -32.52 3.80 14.97
CA PHE A 21 -31.45 2.92 15.46
C PHE A 21 -30.10 3.33 14.87
N SER A 22 -29.11 3.51 15.76
CA SER A 22 -27.75 3.77 15.34
C SER A 22 -27.18 2.60 14.53
N THR A 23 -26.76 2.87 13.31
CA THR A 23 -26.05 1.91 12.46
C THR A 23 -24.62 1.64 12.96
N GLU A 24 -24.15 2.33 13.99
CA GLU A 24 -22.77 2.21 14.47
C GLU A 24 -22.43 0.80 14.99
N ARG A 25 -23.43 0.07 15.49
CA ARG A 25 -23.31 -1.30 15.99
C ARG A 25 -24.06 -2.33 15.14
N ALA A 26 -24.42 -1.96 13.91
CA ALA A 26 -25.13 -2.88 13.04
C ALA A 26 -24.30 -4.14 12.77
N LEU A 27 -24.95 -5.31 12.75
CA LEU A 27 -24.26 -6.60 12.55
C LEU A 27 -23.57 -6.69 11.18
N TRP A 28 -24.10 -5.99 10.16
CA TRP A 28 -23.49 -5.90 8.83
C TRP A 28 -22.32 -4.90 8.75
N ARG A 29 -22.12 -4.05 9.76
CA ARG A 29 -21.02 -3.10 9.78
C ARG A 29 -19.71 -3.85 10.03
N PRO A 30 -18.69 -3.71 9.18
CA PRO A 30 -17.38 -4.29 9.44
C PRO A 30 -16.84 -3.75 10.76
N ARG A 31 -16.68 -4.63 11.75
CA ARG A 31 -16.05 -4.24 13.02
C ARG A 31 -14.62 -3.82 12.70
N PRO A 32 -14.12 -2.69 13.23
CA PRO A 32 -12.71 -2.35 13.08
C PRO A 32 -11.89 -3.41 13.81
N VAL A 33 -11.41 -4.41 13.07
CA VAL A 33 -10.49 -5.42 13.58
C VAL A 33 -9.12 -4.76 13.65
N ALA A 34 -8.51 -4.75 14.85
CA ALA A 34 -7.15 -4.28 14.99
C ALA A 34 -6.26 -5.03 13.98
N PRO A 35 -5.39 -4.33 13.23
CA PRO A 35 -4.51 -4.99 12.28
C PRO A 35 -3.69 -6.05 13.02
N SER A 36 -3.56 -7.23 12.40
CA SER A 36 -2.78 -8.30 13.00
C SER A 36 -1.37 -7.81 13.40
N PRO A 37 -0.72 -8.41 14.41
CA PRO A 37 0.62 -8.00 14.83
C PRO A 37 1.61 -7.94 13.64
N LYS A 38 1.48 -8.86 12.69
CA LYS A 38 2.25 -8.89 11.44
C LYS A 38 2.02 -7.64 10.57
N VAL A 39 0.77 -7.26 10.33
CA VAL A 39 0.43 -6.07 9.52
C VAL A 39 0.93 -4.80 10.20
N SER A 40 0.80 -4.72 11.53
CA SER A 40 1.31 -3.59 12.33
C SER A 40 2.83 -3.47 12.25
N GLN A 41 3.55 -4.59 12.34
CA GLN A 41 5.01 -4.64 12.20
C GLN A 41 5.47 -4.26 10.78
N GLN A 42 4.80 -4.80 9.74
CA GLN A 42 5.06 -4.43 8.35
C GLN A 42 4.85 -2.95 8.10
N ARG A 43 3.77 -2.34 8.61
CA ARG A 43 3.53 -0.89 8.50
C ARG A 43 4.64 -0.07 9.13
N LYS A 44 5.10 -0.43 10.34
CA LYS A 44 6.23 0.22 10.99
C LYS A 44 7.51 0.09 10.17
N MET A 45 7.79 -1.10 9.65
CA MET A 45 8.95 -1.36 8.79
C MET A 45 8.91 -0.50 7.51
N ILE A 46 7.77 -0.44 6.82
CA ILE A 46 7.60 0.37 5.60
C ILE A 46 7.78 1.86 5.91
N ALA A 47 7.25 2.35 7.04
CA ALA A 47 7.43 3.74 7.45
C ALA A 47 8.91 4.08 7.71
N THR A 48 9.64 3.19 8.39
CA THR A 48 11.09 3.34 8.60
C THR A 48 11.85 3.30 7.28
N LEU A 49 11.50 2.36 6.40
CA LEU A 49 12.14 2.21 5.09
C LEU A 49 11.94 3.47 4.23
N ARG A 50 10.73 4.05 4.21
CA ARG A 50 10.45 5.31 3.50
C ARG A 50 11.36 6.44 3.97
N LYS A 51 11.50 6.62 5.29
CA LYS A 51 12.40 7.64 5.87
C LYS A 51 13.86 7.43 5.48
N LEU A 52 14.33 6.18 5.45
CA LEU A 52 15.68 5.84 5.02
C LEU A 52 15.88 6.09 3.54
N VAL A 53 14.89 5.72 2.72
CA VAL A 53 14.90 5.95 1.27
C VAL A 53 14.99 7.44 0.96
N ASP A 54 14.21 8.26 1.66
CA ASP A 54 14.21 9.71 1.48
C ASP A 54 15.53 10.36 1.89
N LYS A 55 16.32 9.77 2.78
CA LYS A 55 17.64 10.30 3.16
C LYS A 55 18.78 9.80 2.29
N GLU A 56 18.73 8.56 1.83
CA GLU A 56 19.90 7.86 1.27
C GLU A 56 19.88 7.71 -0.25
N LEU A 57 18.72 7.82 -0.91
CA LEU A 57 18.64 7.84 -2.37
C LEU A 57 18.92 9.23 -2.91
N THR A 58 19.58 9.28 -4.08
CA THR A 58 19.72 10.52 -4.83
C THR A 58 18.35 11.00 -5.31
N ASP A 59 18.20 12.30 -5.54
CA ASP A 59 16.90 12.89 -5.89
C ASP A 59 16.28 12.21 -7.11
N ARG A 60 17.08 11.98 -8.17
CA ARG A 60 16.62 11.26 -9.37
C ARG A 60 16.21 9.81 -9.11
N GLN A 61 16.89 9.11 -8.20
CA GLN A 61 16.50 7.74 -7.83
C GLN A 61 15.20 7.75 -7.02
N ARG A 62 15.05 8.70 -6.10
CA ARG A 62 13.86 8.87 -5.26
C ARG A 62 12.63 9.21 -6.11
N GLU A 63 12.77 10.14 -7.04
CA GLU A 63 11.72 10.55 -7.97
C GLU A 63 11.22 9.36 -8.81
N CYS A 64 12.15 8.62 -9.41
CA CYS A 64 11.82 7.40 -10.17
C CYS A 64 11.11 6.35 -9.31
N VAL A 65 11.60 6.10 -8.08
CA VAL A 65 10.98 5.14 -7.15
C VAL A 65 9.58 5.57 -6.76
N ARG A 66 9.37 6.87 -6.50
CA ARG A 66 8.08 7.41 -6.10
C ARG A 66 7.03 7.19 -7.20
N LEU A 67 7.33 7.67 -8.39
CA LEU A 67 6.41 7.58 -9.52
C LEU A 67 6.12 6.11 -9.91
N TYR A 68 7.15 5.25 -9.90
CA TYR A 68 6.99 3.85 -10.31
C TYR A 68 6.33 2.97 -9.24
N PHE A 69 6.83 2.96 -8.01
CA PHE A 69 6.38 2.02 -6.97
C PHE A 69 5.26 2.55 -6.08
N PHE A 70 5.15 3.87 -5.86
CA PHE A 70 4.10 4.43 -5.01
C PHE A 70 2.90 4.95 -5.81
N GLU A 71 3.13 5.51 -6.99
CA GLU A 71 2.05 6.00 -7.87
C GLU A 71 1.63 4.99 -8.94
N GLY A 72 2.37 3.88 -9.10
CA GLY A 72 2.02 2.81 -10.03
C GLY A 72 2.21 3.16 -11.51
N ARG A 73 2.98 4.21 -11.83
CA ARG A 73 3.25 4.61 -13.21
C ARG A 73 4.20 3.64 -13.90
N THR A 74 4.04 3.47 -15.20
CA THR A 74 4.96 2.72 -16.06
C THR A 74 6.28 3.47 -16.24
N GLN A 75 7.37 2.77 -16.60
CA GLN A 75 8.67 3.43 -16.85
C GLN A 75 8.61 4.46 -17.98
N GLN A 76 7.66 4.32 -18.90
CA GLN A 76 7.45 5.26 -20.00
C GLN A 76 6.80 6.55 -19.51
N GLU A 77 5.73 6.45 -18.72
CA GLU A 77 5.08 7.62 -18.10
C GLU A 77 6.02 8.36 -17.13
N VAL A 78 6.87 7.62 -16.40
CA VAL A 78 7.92 8.23 -15.55
C VAL A 78 8.95 8.98 -16.40
N ALA A 79 9.36 8.41 -17.53
CA ALA A 79 10.28 9.05 -18.46
C ALA A 79 9.72 10.37 -19.00
N GLU A 80 8.46 10.35 -19.44
CA GLU A 80 7.73 11.53 -19.91
C GLU A 80 7.59 12.58 -18.81
N SER A 81 7.20 12.17 -17.60
CA SER A 81 7.04 13.07 -16.45
C SER A 81 8.35 13.75 -16.03
N LEU A 82 9.49 13.07 -16.22
CA LEU A 82 10.80 13.55 -15.78
C LEU A 82 11.67 14.13 -16.89
N GLY A 83 11.19 14.13 -18.14
CA GLY A 83 11.93 14.60 -19.32
C GLY A 83 13.21 13.80 -19.61
N ILE A 84 13.22 12.49 -19.33
CA ILE A 84 14.39 11.62 -19.52
C ILE A 84 14.01 10.37 -20.30
N CYS A 85 14.99 9.68 -20.90
CA CYS A 85 14.72 8.45 -21.63
C CYS A 85 14.28 7.30 -20.69
N ARG A 86 13.35 6.46 -21.14
CA ARG A 86 12.92 5.23 -20.43
C ARG A 86 14.09 4.36 -19.97
N ARG A 87 15.14 4.24 -20.79
CA ARG A 87 16.37 3.51 -20.42
C ARG A 87 17.04 4.10 -19.18
N VAL A 88 17.07 5.43 -19.06
CA VAL A 88 17.65 6.14 -17.90
C VAL A 88 16.80 5.91 -16.65
N VAL A 89 15.47 5.90 -16.77
CA VAL A 89 14.55 5.51 -15.68
C VAL A 89 14.87 4.08 -15.21
N SER A 90 15.00 3.13 -16.12
CA SER A 90 15.37 1.75 -15.79
C SER A 90 16.72 1.67 -15.08
N GLN A 91 17.72 2.45 -15.49
CA GLN A 91 19.01 2.53 -14.81
C GLN A 91 18.91 3.18 -13.42
N HIS A 92 18.07 4.18 -13.22
CA HIS A 92 17.83 4.75 -11.89
C HIS A 92 17.15 3.76 -10.95
N LEU A 93 16.20 2.95 -11.44
CA LEU A 93 15.49 1.95 -10.65
C LEU A 93 16.35 0.71 -10.35
N PHE A 94 16.89 0.09 -11.40
CA PHE A 94 17.53 -1.23 -11.36
C PHE A 94 19.06 -1.17 -11.50
N GLY A 95 19.64 -0.04 -11.90
CA GLY A 95 21.07 0.05 -12.17
C GLY A 95 21.45 -0.57 -13.51
N ILE A 96 22.74 -0.78 -13.70
CA ILE A 96 23.33 -1.35 -14.92
C ILE A 96 24.12 -2.62 -14.59
N ARG A 97 24.17 -3.57 -15.52
CA ARG A 97 25.07 -4.72 -15.40
C ARG A 97 26.45 -4.34 -15.95
N ARG A 98 27.50 -4.49 -15.15
CA ARG A 98 28.91 -4.34 -15.55
C ARG A 98 29.68 -5.55 -15.03
N ASN A 99 30.43 -6.23 -15.90
CA ASN A 99 31.24 -7.41 -15.55
C ASN A 99 30.45 -8.47 -14.75
N GLY A 100 29.23 -8.77 -15.21
CA GLY A 100 28.32 -9.73 -14.55
C GLY A 100 27.62 -9.23 -13.28
N ARG A 101 28.05 -8.10 -12.70
CA ARG A 101 27.50 -7.54 -11.45
C ARG A 101 26.55 -6.38 -11.70
N GLN A 102 25.52 -6.25 -10.86
CA GLN A 102 24.58 -5.13 -10.89
C GLN A 102 25.17 -3.95 -10.11
N VAL A 103 25.37 -2.84 -10.81
CA VAL A 103 26.00 -1.62 -10.30
C VAL A 103 24.99 -0.48 -10.30
N GLY A 104 24.92 0.23 -9.17
CA GLY A 104 23.97 1.33 -8.98
C GLY A 104 22.53 0.85 -8.81
N GLY A 105 21.58 1.75 -9.12
CA GLY A 105 20.15 1.52 -8.99
C GLY A 105 19.62 1.77 -7.58
N ALA A 106 18.39 2.28 -7.51
CA ALA A 106 17.65 2.52 -6.28
C ALA A 106 17.45 1.22 -5.49
N LEU A 107 17.02 0.14 -6.14
CA LEU A 107 16.73 -1.13 -5.46
C LEU A 107 17.97 -1.76 -4.82
N ASN A 108 19.12 -1.72 -5.48
CA ASN A 108 20.36 -2.23 -4.90
C ASN A 108 20.77 -1.41 -3.68
N ARG A 109 20.56 -0.09 -3.72
CA ARG A 109 20.83 0.79 -2.58
C ARG A 109 19.86 0.51 -1.42
N ILE A 110 18.57 0.36 -1.71
CA ILE A 110 17.55 -0.05 -0.73
C ILE A 110 17.92 -1.39 -0.08
N LYS A 111 18.31 -2.39 -0.87
CA LYS A 111 18.75 -3.70 -0.36
C LYS A 111 19.95 -3.57 0.60
N LYS A 112 20.94 -2.74 0.26
CA LYS A 112 22.09 -2.47 1.13
C LYS A 112 21.68 -1.77 2.42
N LEU A 113 20.74 -0.83 2.37
CA LEU A 113 20.20 -0.16 3.55
C LEU A 113 19.46 -1.14 4.45
N CYS A 114 18.56 -1.96 3.90
CA CYS A 114 17.86 -2.98 4.69
C CYS A 114 18.85 -3.90 5.42
N LYS A 115 19.91 -4.35 4.73
CA LYS A 115 20.98 -5.16 5.35
C LYS A 115 21.73 -4.41 6.46
N ARG A 116 22.07 -3.14 6.25
CA ARG A 116 22.80 -2.31 7.23
C ARG A 116 21.99 -2.07 8.50
N TYR A 117 20.69 -1.82 8.36
CA TYR A 117 19.80 -1.54 9.48
C TYR A 117 19.17 -2.80 10.10
N GLY A 118 19.56 -4.00 9.67
CA GLY A 118 19.02 -5.26 10.18
C GLY A 118 17.54 -5.48 9.86
N LEU A 119 17.00 -4.78 8.84
CA LEU A 119 15.62 -4.94 8.41
C LEU A 119 15.49 -6.24 7.61
N GLN A 120 15.06 -7.31 8.29
CA GLN A 120 14.71 -8.56 7.64
C GLN A 120 13.41 -8.37 6.87
N MET A 121 13.48 -8.40 5.53
CA MET A 121 12.29 -8.55 4.70
C MET A 121 11.85 -10.01 4.84
N THR A 122 11.02 -10.30 5.83
CA THR A 122 10.32 -11.59 5.90
C THR A 122 9.39 -11.67 4.70
N ALA A 123 9.72 -12.57 3.76
CA ALA A 123 8.88 -12.96 2.64
C ALA A 123 7.64 -13.70 3.15
#